data_AF-A2Z4M4-F1
#
_entry.id   AF-A2Z4M4-F1
#
_cell.length_a   1.000
_cell.length_b   1.000
_cell.length_c   1.000
_cell.angle_alpha   90.00
_cell.angle_beta   90.00
_cell.angle_gamma   90.00
#
_symmetry.space_group_name_H-M   'P 1'
#
loop_
_entity.id
_entity.type
_entity.pdbx_description
1 polymer ?
#
loop_
_entity_poly.entity_id
_entity_poly.type
_entity_poly.pdbx_seq_one_letter_code
_entity_poly.pdbx_strand_id
1 'polypeptide(L)'
;MADNRIKATKASLVAAYHLALADDRAAARLAEAGLVPSLVELLIDGDRSTAEKALAALDATLASEAGRARARADALAVPVLVKKMFRVSDTATELVVSALHRICKKWHDGDDDEVGSPAARRSAVVEAVQVGAFQKVMMLLQVGCRDATKEKATELLKLMIKYETRGGGDCIDAMDFRGLKRVS
;
A
#
# COMPACT_ATOMS: atom_id res chain seq x y z
N MET A 1 32.88 -1.70 4.12
CA MET A 1 31.89 -1.84 5.23
C MET A 1 30.44 -1.58 4.78
N ALA A 2 30.14 -0.53 4.01
CA ALA A 2 28.77 -0.22 3.55
C ALA A 2 28.10 -1.34 2.72
N ASP A 3 28.85 -2.00 1.83
CA ASP A 3 28.34 -3.10 0.99
C ASP A 3 27.85 -4.31 1.81
N ASN A 4 28.55 -4.65 2.90
CA ASN A 4 28.14 -5.76 3.77
C ASN A 4 26.85 -5.46 4.53
N ARG A 5 26.64 -4.20 4.92
CA ARG A 5 25.41 -3.75 5.58
C ARG A 5 24.21 -3.87 4.64
N ILE A 6 24.34 -3.43 3.39
CA ILE A 6 23.27 -3.52 2.39
C ILE A 6 22.92 -4.99 2.09
N LYS A 7 23.93 -5.87 1.99
CA LYS A 7 23.71 -7.32 1.83
C LYS A 7 22.95 -7.92 3.02
N ALA A 8 23.36 -7.59 4.24
CA ALA A 8 22.68 -8.03 5.45
C ALA A 8 21.22 -7.53 5.51
N THR A 9 20.96 -6.26 5.20
CA THR A 9 19.60 -5.72 5.11
C THR A 9 18.76 -6.46 4.06
N LYS A 10 19.31 -6.71 2.87
CA LYS A 10 18.59 -7.45 1.82
C LYS A 10 18.25 -8.86 2.26
N ALA A 11 19.17 -9.56 2.94
CA ALA A 11 18.92 -10.88 3.49
C ALA A 11 17.86 -10.87 4.59
N SER A 12 17.89 -9.89 5.51
CA SER A 12 16.90 -9.77 6.59
C SER A 12 15.50 -9.47 6.05
N LEU A 13 15.38 -8.66 5.00
CA LEU A 13 14.09 -8.40 4.33
C LEU A 13 13.49 -9.67 3.71
N VAL A 14 14.32 -10.48 3.05
CA VAL A 14 13.88 -11.76 2.47
C VAL A 14 13.44 -12.73 3.57
N ALA A 15 14.19 -12.80 4.68
CA ALA A 15 13.79 -13.61 5.84
C ALA A 15 12.45 -13.13 6.44
N ALA A 16 12.29 -11.82 6.64
CA ALA A 16 11.04 -11.24 7.14
C ALA A 16 9.85 -11.53 6.23
N TYR A 17 10.04 -11.43 4.91
CA TYR A 17 9.03 -11.82 3.92
C TYR A 17 8.61 -13.29 4.07
N HIS A 18 9.56 -14.22 4.11
CA HIS A 18 9.24 -15.64 4.22
C HIS A 18 8.58 -15.99 5.57
N LEU A 19 9.00 -15.36 6.66
CA LEU A 19 8.37 -15.53 7.98
C LEU A 19 6.92 -15.03 7.97
N ALA A 20 6.68 -13.83 7.45
CA ALA A 20 5.33 -13.27 7.37
C ALA A 20 4.42 -14.05 6.42
N LEU A 21 4.96 -14.63 5.35
CA LEU A 21 4.21 -15.43 4.39
C LEU A 21 3.79 -16.80 4.95
N ALA A 22 4.61 -17.38 5.82
CA ALA A 22 4.41 -18.75 6.30
C ALA A 22 3.38 -18.86 7.44
N ASP A 23 3.19 -17.80 8.23
CA ASP A 23 2.35 -17.81 9.42
C ASP A 23 1.78 -16.41 9.72
N ASP A 24 0.45 -16.30 9.75
CA ASP A 24 -0.25 -15.05 10.10
C ASP A 24 0.14 -14.54 11.49
N ARG A 25 0.45 -15.45 12.43
CA ARG A 25 0.93 -15.07 13.77
C ARG A 25 2.34 -14.49 13.71
N ALA A 26 3.21 -15.01 12.85
CA ALA A 26 4.53 -14.43 12.62
C ALA A 26 4.42 -13.05 11.97
N ALA A 27 3.54 -12.87 10.98
CA ALA A 27 3.25 -11.56 10.39
C ALA A 27 2.76 -10.55 11.44
N ALA A 28 1.83 -10.95 12.32
CA ALA A 28 1.35 -10.09 13.42
C ALA A 28 2.47 -9.69 14.38
N ARG A 29 3.32 -10.65 14.81
CA ARG A 29 4.46 -10.38 15.70
C ARG A 29 5.49 -9.45 15.08
N LEU A 30 5.74 -9.57 13.78
CA LEU A 30 6.62 -8.64 13.05
C LEU A 30 6.03 -7.22 13.04
N ALA A 31 4.72 -7.09 12.83
CA ALA A 31 4.04 -5.79 12.88
C ALA A 31 4.11 -5.15 14.28
N GLU A 32 3.84 -5.93 15.33
CA GLU A 32 3.94 -5.51 16.74
C GLU A 32 5.37 -5.11 17.11
N ALA A 33 6.38 -5.78 16.55
CA ALA A 33 7.79 -5.45 16.72
C ALA A 33 8.24 -4.19 15.94
N GLY A 34 7.34 -3.48 15.26
CA GLY A 34 7.65 -2.23 14.56
C GLY A 34 8.25 -2.42 13.18
N LEU A 35 8.08 -3.60 12.55
CA LEU A 35 8.60 -3.82 11.20
C LEU A 35 7.96 -2.88 10.18
N VAL A 36 6.65 -2.63 10.27
CA VAL A 36 5.91 -1.78 9.31
C VAL A 36 6.54 -0.38 9.16
N PRO A 37 6.66 0.45 10.23
CA PRO A 37 7.28 1.76 10.09
C PRO A 37 8.74 1.70 9.63
N SER A 38 9.50 0.70 10.10
CA SER A 38 10.88 0.50 9.66
C SER A 38 11.00 0.25 8.15
N LEU A 39 10.06 -0.51 7.57
CA LEU A 39 10.01 -0.76 6.13
C LEU A 39 9.57 0.49 5.37
N VAL A 40 8.62 1.26 5.90
CA VAL A 40 8.18 2.53 5.29
C VAL A 40 9.33 3.54 5.23
N GLU A 41 10.08 3.70 6.31
CA GLU A 41 11.29 4.55 6.33
C GLU A 41 12.35 4.04 5.34
N LEU A 42 12.62 2.74 5.32
CA LEU A 42 13.59 2.14 4.40
C LEU A 42 13.22 2.37 2.94
N LEU A 43 11.93 2.42 2.63
CA LEU A 43 11.46 2.69 1.28
C LEU A 43 11.84 4.11 0.82
N ILE A 44 11.97 5.11 1.69
CA ILE A 44 12.26 6.49 1.27
C ILE A 44 13.56 6.56 0.46
N ASP A 45 14.64 5.98 0.98
CA ASP A 45 16.00 6.09 0.43
C ASP A 45 16.55 4.77 -0.16
N GLY A 46 15.81 3.67 -0.05
CA GLY A 46 16.24 2.36 -0.56
C GLY A 46 16.48 2.32 -2.07
N ASP A 47 17.59 1.68 -2.49
CA ASP A 47 17.84 1.33 -3.89
C ASP A 47 16.71 0.44 -4.45
N ARG A 48 16.61 0.30 -5.78
CA ARG A 48 15.52 -0.49 -6.40
C ARG A 48 15.40 -1.90 -5.84
N SER A 49 16.53 -2.58 -5.61
CA SER A 49 16.56 -3.96 -5.11
C SER A 49 16.10 -4.08 -3.66
N THR A 50 16.42 -3.09 -2.83
CA THR A 50 16.04 -2.99 -1.42
C THR A 50 14.58 -2.61 -1.32
N ALA A 51 14.12 -1.66 -2.13
CA ALA A 51 12.73 -1.22 -2.19
C ALA A 51 11.80 -2.37 -2.58
N GLU A 52 12.15 -3.17 -3.59
CA GLU A 52 11.33 -4.32 -3.98
C GLU A 52 11.21 -5.37 -2.85
N LYS A 53 12.31 -5.68 -2.16
CA LYS A 53 12.31 -6.61 -1.01
C LYS A 53 11.54 -6.05 0.19
N ALA A 54 11.68 -4.76 0.45
CA ALA A 54 10.96 -4.08 1.53
C ALA A 54 9.45 -4.05 1.24
N LEU A 55 9.04 -3.79 -0.01
CA LEU A 55 7.64 -3.88 -0.43
C LEU A 55 7.08 -5.29 -0.29
N ALA A 56 7.86 -6.32 -0.65
CA ALA A 56 7.44 -7.71 -0.49
C ALA A 56 7.22 -8.07 1.00
N ALA A 57 8.17 -7.74 1.86
CA ALA A 57 8.05 -7.95 3.31
C ALA A 57 6.88 -7.15 3.91
N LEU A 58 6.67 -5.92 3.45
CA LEU A 58 5.57 -5.07 3.88
C LEU A 58 4.22 -5.69 3.48
N ASP A 59 4.01 -6.02 2.20
CA ASP A 59 2.74 -6.61 1.73
C ASP A 59 2.42 -7.93 2.46
N ALA A 60 3.41 -8.79 2.69
CA ALA A 60 3.24 -10.00 3.47
C ALA A 60 2.82 -9.71 4.92
N THR A 61 3.45 -8.72 5.57
CA THR A 61 3.09 -8.30 6.94
C THR A 61 1.65 -7.76 7.02
N LEU A 62 1.20 -7.06 5.97
CA LEU A 62 -0.17 -6.52 5.85
C LEU A 62 -1.25 -7.59 5.64
N ALA A 63 -0.89 -8.87 5.47
CA ALA A 63 -1.85 -9.96 5.53
C ALA A 63 -2.48 -10.10 6.93
N SER A 64 -1.72 -9.76 7.99
CA SER A 64 -2.22 -9.72 9.36
C SER A 64 -3.03 -8.44 9.66
N GLU A 65 -3.96 -8.54 10.61
CA GLU A 65 -4.68 -7.36 11.11
C GLU A 65 -3.75 -6.35 11.78
N ALA A 66 -2.84 -6.81 12.63
CA ALA A 66 -1.85 -5.97 13.29
C ALA A 66 -1.01 -5.17 12.27
N GLY A 67 -0.60 -5.81 11.17
CA GLY A 67 0.10 -5.14 10.07
C GLY A 67 -0.73 -4.02 9.46
N ARG A 68 -2.00 -4.28 9.13
CA ARG A 68 -2.91 -3.24 8.58
C ARG A 68 -3.16 -2.11 9.57
N ALA A 69 -3.39 -2.43 10.84
CA ALA A 69 -3.59 -1.43 11.89
C ALA A 69 -2.36 -0.53 12.03
N ARG A 70 -1.16 -1.13 12.06
CA ARG A 70 0.10 -0.37 12.17
C ARG A 70 0.35 0.51 10.95
N ALA A 71 0.07 0.03 9.74
CA ALA A 71 0.22 0.84 8.53
C ALA A 71 -0.78 2.00 8.47
N ARG A 72 -2.01 1.83 8.96
CA ARG A 72 -2.99 2.93 9.05
C ARG A 72 -2.62 3.97 10.12
N ALA A 73 -1.87 3.57 11.15
CA ALA A 73 -1.39 4.47 12.19
C ALA A 73 -0.10 5.23 11.79
N ASP A 74 0.58 4.78 10.72
CA ASP A 74 1.81 5.39 10.21
C ASP A 74 1.48 6.43 9.13
N ALA A 75 1.72 7.71 9.46
CA ALA A 75 1.44 8.85 8.58
C ALA A 75 2.25 8.87 7.27
N LEU A 76 3.28 8.04 7.12
CA LEU A 76 4.09 7.95 5.92
C LEU A 76 3.76 6.73 5.05
N ALA A 77 3.02 5.74 5.58
CA ALA A 77 2.78 4.49 4.87
C ALA A 77 2.09 4.71 3.51
N VAL A 78 0.95 5.41 3.50
CA VAL A 78 0.20 5.68 2.27
C VAL A 78 0.98 6.60 1.31
N PRO A 79 1.51 7.76 1.73
CA PRO A 79 2.27 8.64 0.85
C PRO A 79 3.49 7.96 0.22
N VAL A 80 4.25 7.19 1.00
CA VAL A 80 5.45 6.49 0.50
C VAL A 80 5.08 5.40 -0.50
N LEU A 81 4.06 4.59 -0.22
CA LEU A 81 3.56 3.57 -1.15
C LEU A 81 3.13 4.20 -2.48
N VAL A 82 2.27 5.22 -2.44
CA VAL A 82 1.80 5.91 -3.64
C VAL A 82 2.97 6.57 -4.39
N LYS A 83 3.95 7.14 -3.68
CA LYS A 83 5.15 7.73 -4.28
C LYS A 83 6.02 6.68 -5.01
N LYS A 84 6.07 5.43 -4.53
CA LYS A 84 6.86 4.34 -5.11
C LYS A 84 6.23 3.65 -6.31
N MET A 85 4.92 3.79 -6.51
CA MET A 85 4.22 3.30 -7.69
C MET A 85 4.91 3.78 -8.98
N PHE A 86 5.23 2.85 -9.90
CA PHE A 86 5.97 3.08 -11.16
C PHE A 86 7.44 3.53 -11.04
N ARG A 87 8.03 3.57 -9.84
CA ARG A 87 9.42 4.06 -9.65
C ARG A 87 10.48 2.99 -9.45
N VAL A 88 10.08 1.73 -9.29
CA VAL A 88 10.98 0.63 -8.91
C VAL A 88 11.01 -0.47 -9.98
N SER A 89 9.90 -1.17 -10.14
CA SER A 89 9.69 -2.27 -11.11
C SER A 89 8.20 -2.53 -11.25
N ASP A 90 7.81 -3.38 -12.21
CA ASP A 90 6.41 -3.81 -12.36
C ASP A 90 5.96 -4.61 -11.14
N THR A 91 6.78 -5.56 -10.68
CA THR A 91 6.53 -6.33 -9.44
C THR A 91 6.34 -5.43 -8.22
N ALA A 92 7.19 -4.42 -8.06
CA ALA A 92 7.05 -3.44 -6.98
C ALA A 92 5.74 -2.63 -7.10
N THR A 93 5.31 -2.32 -8.32
CA THR A 93 4.03 -1.64 -8.57
C THR A 93 2.85 -2.53 -8.17
N GLU A 94 2.90 -3.83 -8.49
CA GLU A 94 1.90 -4.81 -8.06
C GLU A 94 1.84 -4.93 -6.52
N LEU A 95 3.00 -4.96 -5.86
CA LEU A 95 3.12 -4.99 -4.39
C LEU A 95 2.57 -3.71 -3.76
N VAL A 96 2.84 -2.53 -4.33
CA VAL A 96 2.27 -1.26 -3.86
C VAL A 96 0.74 -1.27 -3.95
N VAL A 97 0.19 -1.72 -5.08
CA VAL A 97 -1.27 -1.84 -5.26
C VAL A 97 -1.86 -2.81 -4.24
N SER A 98 -1.21 -3.95 -4.03
CA SER A 98 -1.63 -4.94 -3.03
C SER A 98 -1.62 -4.36 -1.61
N ALA A 99 -0.54 -3.67 -1.23
CA ALA A 99 -0.41 -3.06 0.08
C ALA A 99 -1.49 -1.98 0.32
N LEU A 100 -1.66 -1.06 -0.63
CA LEU A 100 -2.71 -0.03 -0.57
C LEU A 100 -4.10 -0.66 -0.49
N HIS A 101 -4.35 -1.71 -1.27
CA HIS A 101 -5.61 -2.44 -1.23
C HIS A 101 -5.88 -3.06 0.13
N ARG A 102 -4.89 -3.71 0.75
CA ARG A 102 -4.99 -4.27 2.11
C ARG A 102 -5.27 -3.19 3.16
N ILE A 103 -4.61 -2.04 3.06
CA ILE A 103 -4.81 -0.89 3.96
C ILE A 103 -6.23 -0.33 3.81
N CYS A 104 -6.72 -0.15 2.59
CA CYS A 104 -7.98 0.52 2.28
C CYS A 104 -9.22 -0.39 2.35
N LYS A 105 -9.07 -1.70 2.14
CA LYS A 105 -10.19 -2.66 2.13
C LYS A 105 -10.71 -2.95 3.54
N LYS A 106 -12.01 -3.27 3.61
CA LYS A 106 -12.67 -3.84 4.81
C LYS A 106 -12.44 -5.36 4.82
N TRP A 107 -11.98 -5.91 5.94
CA TRP A 107 -11.55 -7.31 6.02
C TRP A 107 -12.51 -8.26 6.77
N HIS A 108 -13.58 -7.78 7.42
CA HIS A 108 -14.65 -8.61 8.02
C HIS A 108 -16.03 -7.98 7.86
N ASP A 109 -17.02 -8.73 7.36
CA ASP A 109 -18.46 -8.41 7.46
C ASP A 109 -19.01 -9.11 8.71
N GLY A 110 -18.82 -8.52 9.89
CA GLY A 110 -19.33 -9.11 11.14
C GLY A 110 -18.77 -8.50 12.41
N ASP A 111 -17.57 -7.94 12.35
CA ASP A 111 -16.92 -7.35 13.53
C ASP A 111 -17.36 -5.89 13.72
N ASP A 112 -18.25 -5.72 14.69
CA ASP A 112 -18.31 -4.52 15.55
C ASP A 112 -17.10 -4.46 16.52
N ASP A 113 -16.03 -5.22 16.26
CA ASP A 113 -14.81 -5.24 17.07
C ASP A 113 -13.83 -4.13 16.68
N GLU A 114 -13.60 -3.25 17.65
CA GLU A 114 -12.84 -2.00 17.65
C GLU A 114 -11.34 -2.10 17.34
N VAL A 115 -10.84 -3.22 16.79
CA VAL A 115 -9.39 -3.39 16.61
C VAL A 115 -8.85 -2.65 15.38
N GLY A 116 -9.73 -2.25 14.46
CA GLY A 116 -9.40 -1.35 13.34
C GLY A 116 -10.46 -0.28 13.11
N SER A 117 -10.30 0.91 13.71
CA SER A 117 -11.28 2.00 13.58
C SER A 117 -11.65 2.28 12.12
N PRO A 118 -12.95 2.24 11.76
CA PRO A 118 -13.45 2.62 10.44
C PRO A 118 -12.95 4.00 9.98
N ALA A 119 -12.66 4.90 10.95
CA ALA A 119 -12.08 6.21 10.70
C ALA A 119 -10.66 6.14 10.16
N ALA A 120 -9.78 5.29 10.72
CA ALA A 120 -8.40 5.14 10.26
C ALA A 120 -8.33 4.60 8.83
N ARG A 121 -9.20 3.63 8.49
CA ARG A 121 -9.32 3.13 7.11
C ARG A 121 -9.85 4.21 6.16
N ARG A 122 -10.87 4.97 6.58
CA ARG A 122 -11.39 6.11 5.79
C ARG A 122 -10.30 7.14 5.54
N SER A 123 -9.53 7.48 6.58
CA SER A 123 -8.40 8.41 6.48
C SER A 123 -7.39 7.93 5.45
N ALA A 124 -7.01 6.65 5.49
CA ALA A 124 -6.07 6.08 4.53
C ALA A 124 -6.58 6.16 3.07
N VAL A 125 -7.89 5.97 2.84
CA VAL A 125 -8.44 6.12 1.49
C VAL A 125 -8.41 7.58 1.04
N VAL A 126 -8.85 8.51 1.89
CA VAL A 126 -8.85 9.95 1.59
C VAL A 126 -7.44 10.44 1.31
N GLU A 127 -6.48 10.06 2.17
CA GLU A 127 -5.08 10.39 1.99
C GLU A 127 -4.53 9.83 0.68
N ALA A 128 -4.82 8.56 0.35
CA ALA A 128 -4.39 7.95 -0.91
C ALA A 128 -4.88 8.77 -2.12
N VAL A 129 -6.13 9.23 -2.10
CA VAL A 129 -6.67 10.11 -3.15
C VAL A 129 -5.92 11.45 -3.18
N GLN A 130 -5.74 12.11 -2.04
CA GLN A 130 -5.05 13.40 -1.92
C GLN A 130 -3.60 13.35 -2.44
N VAL A 131 -2.89 12.24 -2.23
CA VAL A 131 -1.52 12.04 -2.74
C VAL A 131 -1.46 11.48 -4.16
N GLY A 132 -2.59 11.43 -4.87
CA GLY A 132 -2.66 11.12 -6.31
C GLY A 132 -2.74 9.62 -6.65
N ALA A 133 -3.16 8.75 -5.73
CA ALA A 133 -3.30 7.32 -6.00
C ALA A 133 -4.34 7.04 -7.09
N PHE A 134 -5.44 7.80 -7.14
CA PHE A 134 -6.51 7.59 -8.11
C PHE A 134 -6.00 7.64 -9.56
N GLN A 135 -5.27 8.70 -9.91
CA GLN A 135 -4.66 8.87 -11.24
C GLN A 135 -3.68 7.73 -11.57
N LYS A 136 -2.83 7.34 -10.63
CA LYS A 136 -1.83 6.29 -10.85
C LYS A 136 -2.45 4.91 -11.01
N VAL A 137 -3.48 4.59 -10.22
CA VAL A 137 -4.21 3.32 -10.33
C VAL A 137 -4.99 3.27 -11.64
N MET A 138 -5.60 4.38 -12.08
CA MET A 138 -6.25 4.46 -13.38
C MET A 138 -5.25 4.25 -14.53
N MET A 139 -4.08 4.89 -14.47
CA MET A 139 -3.01 4.71 -15.45
C MET A 139 -2.53 3.25 -15.51
N LEU A 140 -2.38 2.57 -14.37
CA LEU A 140 -2.01 1.15 -14.32
C LEU A 140 -3.01 0.28 -15.10
N LEU A 141 -4.30 0.52 -14.93
CA LEU A 141 -5.34 -0.23 -15.62
C LEU A 141 -5.36 0.05 -17.14
N GLN A 142 -5.03 1.27 -17.55
CA GLN A 142 -4.97 1.66 -18.96
C GLN A 142 -3.78 1.05 -19.69
N VAL A 143 -2.60 1.05 -19.07
CA VAL A 143 -1.38 0.45 -19.64
C VAL A 143 -1.42 -1.07 -19.59
N GLY A 144 -2.18 -1.63 -18.66
CA GLY A 144 -2.34 -3.07 -18.46
C GLY A 144 -1.50 -3.58 -17.29
N CYS A 145 -2.03 -4.60 -16.60
CA CYS A 145 -1.38 -5.29 -15.49
C CYS A 145 -1.93 -6.72 -15.39
N ARG A 146 -1.29 -7.56 -14.57
CA ARG A 146 -1.78 -8.93 -14.30
C ARG A 146 -3.19 -8.92 -13.71
N ASP A 147 -3.98 -9.96 -13.99
CA ASP A 147 -5.38 -10.04 -13.56
C ASP A 147 -5.56 -9.89 -12.04
N ALA A 148 -4.70 -10.53 -11.24
CA ALA A 148 -4.72 -10.40 -9.78
C ALA A 148 -4.50 -8.95 -9.31
N THR A 149 -3.65 -8.19 -10.01
CA THR A 149 -3.41 -6.76 -9.72
C THR A 149 -4.58 -5.91 -10.20
N LYS A 150 -5.15 -6.25 -11.37
CA LYS A 150 -6.30 -5.56 -11.97
C LYS A 150 -7.52 -5.60 -11.05
N GLU A 151 -7.79 -6.73 -10.43
CA GLU A 151 -8.89 -6.89 -9.46
C GLU A 151 -8.71 -5.94 -8.26
N LYS A 152 -7.54 -5.98 -7.61
CA LYS A 152 -7.22 -5.11 -6.47
C LYS A 152 -7.25 -3.62 -6.83
N ALA A 153 -6.69 -3.26 -7.99
CA ALA A 153 -6.72 -1.90 -8.52
C ALA A 153 -8.16 -1.41 -8.75
N THR A 154 -9.01 -2.27 -9.31
CA THR A 154 -10.43 -1.96 -9.54
C THR A 154 -11.18 -1.77 -8.23
N GLU A 155 -10.95 -2.61 -7.23
CA GLU A 155 -11.52 -2.44 -5.89
C GLU A 155 -11.05 -1.15 -5.21
N LEU A 156 -9.77 -0.80 -5.35
CA LEU A 156 -9.22 0.47 -4.85
C LEU A 156 -9.94 1.68 -5.45
N LEU A 157 -10.14 1.72 -6.77
CA LEU A 157 -10.86 2.82 -7.42
C LEU A 157 -12.31 2.93 -6.90
N LYS A 158 -13.01 1.79 -6.73
CA LYS A 158 -14.36 1.79 -6.15
C LYS A 158 -14.38 2.38 -4.74
N LEU A 159 -13.38 2.05 -3.91
CA LEU A 159 -13.24 2.63 -2.57
C LEU A 159 -13.00 4.15 -2.65
N MET A 160 -12.05 4.60 -3.47
CA MET A 160 -11.75 6.02 -3.65
C MET A 160 -12.99 6.82 -4.04
N ILE A 161 -13.72 6.38 -5.07
CA ILE A 161 -14.97 7.02 -5.54
C ILE A 161 -16.03 7.05 -4.44
N LYS A 162 -16.17 5.96 -3.66
CA LYS A 162 -17.13 5.88 -2.55
C LYS A 162 -16.83 6.89 -1.44
N TYR A 163 -15.56 7.14 -1.14
CA TYR A 163 -15.18 8.08 -0.08
C TYR A 163 -15.11 9.53 -0.56
N GLU A 164 -14.84 9.78 -1.84
CA GLU A 164 -15.01 11.09 -2.50
C GLU A 164 -16.48 11.55 -2.45
N THR A 165 -17.42 10.66 -2.79
CA THR A 165 -18.86 10.99 -2.83
C THR A 165 -19.51 11.14 -1.45
N ARG A 166 -18.96 10.51 -0.40
CA ARG A 166 -19.43 10.63 0.99
C ARG A 166 -18.75 11.74 1.80
N GLY A 167 -17.71 12.35 1.27
CA GLY A 167 -16.93 13.42 1.91
C GLY A 167 -17.30 14.79 1.39
N GLY A 168 -18.60 15.08 1.26
CA GLY A 168 -19.13 16.28 0.61
C GLY A 168 -18.29 17.53 0.87
N GLY A 169 -17.80 18.15 -0.22
CA GLY A 169 -17.44 19.56 -0.25
C GLY A 169 -15.97 19.92 -0.44
N ASP A 170 -15.01 19.10 -0.04
CA ASP A 170 -13.60 19.50 -0.17
C ASP A 170 -13.00 18.94 -1.46
N CYS A 171 -13.27 19.69 -2.52
CA CYS A 171 -12.71 19.60 -3.85
C CYS A 171 -11.19 19.43 -3.78
N ILE A 172 -10.70 18.22 -4.08
CA ILE A 172 -9.44 18.14 -4.82
C ILE A 172 -9.78 18.73 -6.18
N ASP A 173 -9.23 19.90 -6.44
CA ASP A 173 -9.48 20.68 -7.63
C ASP A 173 -9.35 19.75 -8.85
N ALA A 174 -10.44 19.55 -9.60
CA ALA A 174 -10.50 18.71 -10.79
C ALA A 174 -9.68 19.30 -11.97
N MET A 175 -8.68 20.14 -11.67
CA MET A 175 -7.86 20.87 -12.60
C MET A 175 -6.89 19.97 -13.38
N ASP A 176 -6.67 18.71 -12.98
CA ASP A 176 -5.62 17.86 -13.56
C ASP A 176 -6.09 16.64 -14.37
N PHE A 177 -7.38 16.57 -14.74
CA PHE A 177 -7.92 15.48 -15.58
C PHE A 177 -8.25 15.90 -17.02
N ARG A 178 -7.88 17.11 -17.45
CA ARG A 178 -8.16 17.63 -18.81
C ARG A 178 -7.43 16.89 -19.95
N GLY A 179 -6.61 15.88 -19.65
CA GLY A 179 -5.85 15.10 -20.64
C GLY A 179 -6.44 13.75 -21.04
N LEU A 180 -7.43 13.21 -20.30
CA LEU A 180 -8.01 11.90 -20.60
C LEU A 180 -9.13 12.03 -21.62
N LYS A 181 -8.77 12.16 -22.90
CA LYS A 181 -9.73 11.95 -23.99
C LYS A 181 -10.27 10.52 -23.90
N ARG A 182 -11.59 10.38 -23.84
CA ARG A 182 -12.25 9.10 -24.13
C ARG A 182 -11.84 8.70 -25.53
N VAL A 183 -11.22 7.53 -25.67
CA VAL A 183 -11.14 6.86 -26.97
C VAL A 183 -12.56 6.38 -27.25
N SER A 184 -13.19 6.99 -28.26
CA SER A 184 -14.46 6.57 -28.84
C SER A 184 -14.35 5.22 -29.53
#